data_AF-A0A7J6RKR7-F1
#
_entry.id   AF-A0A7J6RKR7-F1
#
_cell.length_a   1.000
_cell.length_b   1.000
_cell.length_c   1.000
_cell.angle_alpha   90.00
_cell.angle_beta   90.00
_cell.angle_gamma   90.00
#
_symmetry.space_group_name_H-M   'P 1'
#
loop_
_entity.id
_entity.type
_entity.pdbx_description
1 polymer ?
#
loop_
_entity_poly.entity_id
_entity_poly.type
_entity_poly.pdbx_seq_one_letter_code
_entity_poly.pdbx_strand_id
1 'polypeptide(L)'
;MQGGILVESGTHHDLIGRPNGVYYALVSAQEAAAAASSTAHAGMLPLRHRSTSSVVSDGGLIRAQSAAAKSTGSAVFVENEHFAVDEEAEEKKRVEQISKTYRVPWLRLFGLSKPEFAYYLPSILGAILSGVAMPLEALLLAQALKYFFDPDVDSMMDGIVRTSLGFVGIAIGIALGNVGQFWGFAFIGEHLTKRVRTACYGKMLRQEIAYFDDPAHAPGRLTSTLGTYALKLNVLTGTQLGIFAQLAATAIAGVIISFSASPKLAAVMLATLPLLAAAGAVDMMVNVGGDGIGNKDDSSGQANQIASEA
;
A
#
# COMPACT_ATOMS: atom_id res chain seq x y z
N MET A 1 9.50 13.14 -32.35
CA MET A 1 10.77 13.84 -32.68
C MET A 1 11.89 13.13 -31.94
N GLN A 2 13.08 13.05 -32.53
CA GLN A 2 14.28 12.47 -31.92
C GLN A 2 15.42 13.47 -32.13
N GLY A 3 16.15 13.84 -31.07
CA GLY A 3 17.17 14.89 -31.15
C GLY A 3 16.67 16.26 -31.63
N GLY A 4 15.38 16.58 -31.43
CA GLY A 4 14.77 17.84 -31.89
C GLY A 4 14.38 17.89 -33.38
N ILE A 5 14.60 16.80 -34.14
CA ILE A 5 14.24 16.72 -35.57
C ILE A 5 12.92 15.95 -35.75
N LEU A 6 12.13 16.34 -36.75
CA LEU A 6 10.90 15.67 -37.15
C LEU A 6 11.22 14.36 -37.88
N VAL A 7 11.05 13.23 -37.20
CA VAL A 7 11.38 11.88 -37.72
C VAL A 7 10.27 11.30 -38.59
N GLU A 8 9.02 11.50 -38.19
CA GLU A 8 7.84 10.99 -38.88
C GLU A 8 6.73 12.05 -38.89
N SER A 9 5.95 12.10 -39.98
CA SER A 9 4.80 12.97 -40.16
C SER A 9 3.79 12.26 -41.07
N GLY A 10 2.49 12.37 -40.75
CA GLY A 10 1.41 11.66 -41.42
C GLY A 10 0.15 11.63 -40.58
N THR A 11 -0.91 10.99 -41.06
CA THR A 11 -2.12 10.75 -40.25
C THR A 11 -1.95 9.55 -39.34
N HIS A 12 -2.78 9.42 -38.30
CA HIS A 12 -2.73 8.28 -37.37
C HIS A 12 -2.82 6.92 -38.10
N HIS A 13 -3.69 6.80 -39.11
CA HIS A 13 -3.82 5.58 -39.91
C HIS A 13 -2.58 5.28 -40.76
N ASP A 14 -1.93 6.30 -41.34
CA ASP A 14 -0.70 6.12 -42.14
C ASP A 14 0.51 5.70 -41.29
N LEU A 15 0.53 6.12 -40.02
CA LEU A 15 1.64 5.89 -39.10
C LEU A 15 1.48 4.58 -38.32
N ILE A 16 0.26 4.17 -37.98
CA ILE A 16 -0.01 2.87 -37.34
C ILE A 16 0.12 1.70 -38.33
N GLY A 17 -0.05 1.94 -39.64
CA GLY A 17 0.20 0.96 -40.70
C GLY A 17 1.68 0.66 -40.97
N ARG A 18 2.62 1.28 -40.25
CA ARG A 18 4.07 1.09 -40.40
C ARG A 18 4.62 0.29 -39.20
N PRO A 19 4.75 -1.05 -39.29
CA PRO A 19 5.09 -1.88 -38.14
C PRO A 19 6.50 -1.60 -37.55
N ASN A 20 7.38 -0.96 -38.31
CA ASN A 20 8.71 -0.54 -37.86
C ASN A 20 8.82 0.99 -37.64
N GLY A 21 7.70 1.70 -37.56
CA GLY A 21 7.66 3.15 -37.34
C GLY A 21 7.82 3.54 -35.87
N VAL A 22 8.43 4.71 -35.63
CA VAL A 22 8.64 5.26 -34.27
C VAL A 22 7.30 5.55 -33.60
N TYR A 23 6.33 6.08 -34.35
CA TYR A 23 4.97 6.31 -33.85
C TYR A 23 4.25 5.02 -33.46
N TYR A 24 4.34 3.97 -34.28
CA TYR A 24 3.75 2.66 -34.00
C TYR A 24 4.32 2.04 -32.72
N ALA A 25 5.65 2.06 -32.57
CA ALA A 25 6.32 1.57 -31.36
C ALA A 25 5.85 2.31 -30.09
N LEU A 26 5.70 3.64 -30.14
CA LEU A 26 5.22 4.44 -29.01
C LEU A 26 3.76 4.13 -28.65
N VAL A 27 2.88 3.94 -29.63
CA VAL A 27 1.47 3.59 -29.39
C VAL A 27 1.37 2.18 -28.78
N SER A 28 2.06 1.19 -29.35
CA SER A 28 2.08 -0.18 -28.80
C SER A 28 2.67 -0.24 -27.38
N ALA A 29 3.68 0.58 -27.06
CA ALA A 29 4.22 0.71 -25.71
C ALA A 29 3.22 1.36 -24.73
N GLN A 30 2.44 2.36 -25.18
CA GLN A 30 1.36 2.94 -24.36
C GLN A 30 0.23 1.94 -24.11
N GLU A 31 -0.17 1.14 -25.10
CA GLU A 31 -1.18 0.09 -24.93
C GLU A 31 -0.69 -1.02 -23.98
N ALA A 32 0.57 -1.44 -24.10
CA ALA A 32 1.19 -2.39 -23.17
C ALA A 32 1.27 -1.84 -21.73
N ALA A 33 1.68 -0.58 -21.55
CA ALA A 33 1.73 0.07 -20.24
C ALA A 33 0.33 0.24 -19.63
N ALA A 34 -0.68 0.53 -20.45
CA ALA A 34 -2.08 0.59 -20.01
C ALA A 34 -2.60 -0.80 -19.57
N ALA A 35 -2.26 -1.87 -20.31
CA ALA A 35 -2.60 -3.25 -19.96
C ALA A 35 -1.95 -3.70 -18.64
N ALA A 36 -0.66 -3.40 -18.45
CA ALA A 36 0.05 -3.64 -17.19
C ALA A 36 -0.60 -2.88 -16.01
N SER A 37 -0.92 -1.59 -16.22
CA SER A 37 -1.58 -0.74 -15.21
C SER A 37 -2.96 -1.26 -14.81
N SER A 38 -3.73 -1.84 -15.74
CA SER A 38 -5.04 -2.44 -15.44
C SER A 38 -4.95 -3.78 -14.70
N THR A 39 -3.79 -4.44 -14.69
CA THR A 39 -3.57 -5.69 -13.93
C THR A 39 -3.09 -5.39 -12.49
N ALA A 40 -2.38 -4.28 -12.30
CA ALA A 40 -1.89 -3.83 -10.98
C ALA A 40 -2.95 -3.12 -10.10
N HIS A 41 -4.08 -2.67 -10.68
CA HIS A 41 -5.11 -1.92 -9.96
C HIS A 41 -6.54 -2.48 -10.14
N ALA A 42 -6.77 -3.68 -9.61
CA ALA A 42 -8.11 -4.16 -9.28
C ALA A 42 -8.70 -3.36 -8.08
N GLY A 43 -8.98 -2.06 -8.27
CA GLY A 43 -9.44 -1.22 -7.16
C GLY A 43 -9.49 0.31 -7.35
N MET A 44 -9.50 0.86 -8.57
CA MET A 44 -9.86 2.30 -8.73
C MET A 44 -10.47 2.58 -10.11
N LEU A 45 -11.65 3.21 -10.14
CA LEU A 45 -12.35 3.63 -11.37
C LEU A 45 -11.83 4.99 -11.87
N PRO A 46 -11.32 5.10 -13.11
CA PRO A 46 -11.27 6.36 -13.82
C PRO A 46 -12.56 6.57 -14.65
N LEU A 47 -13.10 7.79 -14.62
CA LEU A 47 -14.32 8.17 -15.35
C LEU A 47 -14.10 8.12 -16.87
N ARG A 48 -14.83 7.23 -17.55
CA ARG A 48 -14.78 7.04 -19.01
C ARG A 48 -15.70 8.03 -19.73
N HIS A 49 -15.13 9.06 -20.37
CA HIS A 49 -15.86 9.82 -21.40
C HIS A 49 -16.03 8.97 -22.67
N ARG A 50 -17.22 8.99 -23.28
CA ARG A 50 -17.64 8.03 -24.31
C ARG A 50 -18.01 8.72 -25.63
N SER A 51 -17.33 8.33 -26.71
CA SER A 51 -17.79 8.48 -28.11
C SER A 51 -17.29 7.25 -28.90
N THR A 52 -18.05 6.16 -29.03
CA THR A 52 -18.90 5.84 -30.20
C THR A 52 -18.14 5.71 -31.53
N SER A 53 -17.57 4.53 -31.83
CA SER A 53 -17.92 3.63 -32.96
C SER A 53 -16.87 2.47 -33.02
N SER A 54 -17.05 1.31 -33.70
CA SER A 54 -18.23 0.57 -34.21
C SER A 54 -17.84 -0.85 -34.70
N VAL A 55 -18.77 -1.83 -34.60
CA VAL A 55 -19.00 -3.00 -35.52
C VAL A 55 -17.76 -3.84 -35.95
N VAL A 56 -17.40 -4.96 -35.30
CA VAL A 56 -17.90 -6.38 -35.43
C VAL A 56 -17.05 -7.30 -36.33
N SER A 57 -16.84 -8.56 -35.87
CA SER A 57 -16.28 -9.75 -36.56
C SER A 57 -14.79 -9.72 -36.97
N ASP A 58 -14.06 -10.85 -37.05
CA ASP A 58 -14.43 -12.27 -36.84
C ASP A 58 -13.27 -13.04 -36.15
N GLY A 59 -13.50 -14.30 -35.77
CA GLY A 59 -12.52 -15.14 -35.06
C GLY A 59 -11.34 -15.63 -35.91
N GLY A 60 -10.25 -16.03 -35.24
CA GLY A 60 -9.07 -16.60 -35.90
C GLY A 60 -7.92 -16.93 -34.95
N LEU A 61 -7.87 -18.17 -34.48
CA LEU A 61 -6.78 -18.67 -33.63
C LEU A 61 -5.63 -19.14 -34.54
N ILE A 62 -4.55 -18.35 -34.65
CA ILE A 62 -3.31 -18.76 -35.33
C ILE A 62 -2.13 -18.62 -34.37
N ARG A 63 -1.66 -19.76 -33.87
CA ARG A 63 -0.33 -19.92 -33.25
C ARG A 63 0.60 -20.49 -34.30
N ALA A 64 1.50 -19.67 -34.84
CA ALA A 64 2.59 -20.12 -35.71
C ALA A 64 3.88 -19.41 -35.29
N GLN A 65 4.95 -20.18 -35.11
CA GLN A 65 6.20 -19.72 -34.52
C GLN A 65 7.21 -19.21 -35.57
N SER A 66 8.28 -18.59 -35.05
CA SER A 66 9.65 -18.63 -35.58
C SER A 66 10.13 -17.61 -36.63
N ALA A 67 11.15 -16.86 -36.19
CA ALA A 67 12.43 -16.66 -36.87
C ALA A 67 12.48 -16.17 -38.35
N ALA A 68 12.24 -14.87 -38.59
CA ALA A 68 12.82 -14.16 -39.75
C ALA A 68 12.87 -12.62 -39.60
N ALA A 69 13.73 -12.08 -38.74
CA ALA A 69 14.09 -10.63 -38.77
C ALA A 69 15.47 -10.31 -38.14
N LYS A 70 16.45 -11.22 -38.26
CA LYS A 70 17.84 -10.94 -37.85
C LYS A 70 18.59 -10.15 -38.94
N SER A 71 18.18 -8.91 -39.19
CA SER A 71 18.94 -7.95 -40.00
C SER A 71 18.54 -6.50 -39.72
N THR A 72 19.52 -5.70 -39.28
CA THR A 72 19.51 -4.23 -39.33
C THR A 72 18.46 -3.52 -38.45
N GLY A 73 18.75 -3.35 -37.15
CA GLY A 73 17.89 -2.57 -36.24
C GLY A 73 18.27 -2.60 -34.75
N SER A 74 19.53 -2.88 -34.40
CA SER A 74 19.97 -2.95 -33.00
C SER A 74 20.12 -1.55 -32.40
N ALA A 75 19.14 -1.06 -31.62
CA ALA A 75 19.35 0.08 -30.70
C ALA A 75 18.29 0.29 -29.59
N VAL A 76 16.97 0.11 -29.82
CA VAL A 76 15.97 0.95 -29.09
C VAL A 76 15.15 0.27 -27.97
N PHE A 77 15.15 -1.06 -27.79
CA PHE A 77 14.12 -1.75 -26.97
C PHE A 77 14.61 -2.54 -25.73
N VAL A 78 15.78 -2.23 -25.18
CA VAL A 78 16.27 -2.84 -23.92
C VAL A 78 16.57 -1.79 -22.82
N GLU A 79 16.67 -0.52 -23.18
CA GLU A 79 17.20 0.52 -22.28
C GLU A 79 16.21 0.98 -21.19
N ASN A 80 14.90 0.73 -21.35
CA ASN A 80 13.88 1.36 -20.51
C ASN A 80 13.63 0.68 -19.15
N GLU A 81 13.87 -0.63 -19.00
CA GLU A 81 13.69 -1.31 -17.71
C GLU A 81 14.92 -1.16 -16.79
N HIS A 82 16.14 -1.25 -17.33
CA HIS A 82 17.35 -0.99 -16.54
C HIS A 82 17.35 0.45 -16.00
N PHE A 83 17.02 1.45 -16.82
CA PHE A 83 17.02 2.85 -16.39
C PHE A 83 16.00 3.14 -15.27
N ALA A 84 14.84 2.48 -15.28
CA ALA A 84 13.84 2.60 -14.23
C ALA A 84 14.29 1.95 -12.90
N VAL A 85 14.94 0.78 -12.98
CA VAL A 85 15.52 0.09 -11.81
C VAL A 85 16.66 0.90 -11.20
N ASP A 86 17.52 1.49 -12.02
CA ASP A 86 18.62 2.35 -11.58
C ASP A 86 18.11 3.64 -10.91
N GLU A 87 17.10 4.32 -11.49
CA GLU A 87 16.51 5.54 -10.91
C GLU A 87 15.85 5.27 -9.54
N GLU A 88 15.14 4.15 -9.38
CA GLU A 88 14.62 3.73 -8.07
C GLU A 88 15.72 3.41 -7.05
N ALA A 89 16.79 2.74 -7.48
CA ALA A 89 17.91 2.38 -6.60
C ALA A 89 18.67 3.63 -6.14
N GLU A 90 18.82 4.63 -7.01
CA GLU A 90 19.39 5.93 -6.64
C GLU A 90 18.48 6.71 -5.70
N GLU A 91 17.17 6.81 -5.93
CA GLU A 91 16.29 7.51 -5.00
C GLU A 91 16.24 6.81 -3.62
N LYS A 92 16.25 5.47 -3.57
CA LYS A 92 16.40 4.71 -2.30
C LYS A 92 17.68 5.10 -1.55
N LYS A 93 18.83 5.17 -2.22
CA LYS A 93 20.11 5.63 -1.64
C LYS A 93 20.03 7.10 -1.16
N ARG A 94 19.41 7.99 -1.95
CA ARG A 94 19.25 9.41 -1.61
C ARG A 94 18.36 9.59 -0.37
N VAL A 95 17.25 8.85 -0.29
CA VAL A 95 16.36 8.82 0.88
C VAL A 95 17.08 8.27 2.11
N GLU A 96 17.87 7.20 1.97
CA GLU A 96 18.65 6.65 3.08
C GLU A 96 19.67 7.66 3.62
N GLN A 97 20.42 8.34 2.74
CA GLN A 97 21.33 9.44 3.11
C GLN A 97 20.59 10.58 3.82
N ILE A 98 19.45 11.03 3.28
CA ILE A 98 18.62 12.07 3.91
C ILE A 98 18.15 11.62 5.30
N SER A 99 17.76 10.36 5.48
CA SER A 99 17.30 9.82 6.77
C SER A 99 18.41 9.73 7.84
N LYS A 100 19.66 9.51 7.40
CA LYS A 100 20.85 9.51 8.27
C LYS A 100 21.23 10.93 8.69
N THR A 101 21.18 11.88 7.75
CA THR A 101 21.52 13.30 8.01
C THR A 101 20.41 14.07 8.72
N TYR A 102 19.13 13.73 8.49
CA TYR A 102 17.98 14.51 8.96
C TYR A 102 16.86 13.64 9.53
N ARG A 103 16.82 13.51 10.86
CA ARG A 103 15.67 12.93 11.57
C ARG A 103 14.64 14.00 11.91
N VAL A 104 13.46 13.91 11.31
CA VAL A 104 12.32 14.77 11.66
C VAL A 104 11.67 14.24 12.95
N PRO A 105 11.58 15.01 14.04
CA PRO A 105 10.89 14.56 15.23
C PRO A 105 9.37 14.56 15.00
N TRP A 106 8.68 13.51 15.48
CA TRP A 106 7.23 13.39 15.42
C TRP A 106 6.48 14.61 15.97
N LEU A 107 7.02 15.28 16.99
CA LEU A 107 6.46 16.51 17.55
C LEU A 107 6.33 17.64 16.52
N ARG A 108 7.20 17.69 15.49
CA ARG A 108 7.10 18.68 14.41
C ARG A 108 5.96 18.35 13.45
N LEU A 109 5.67 17.07 13.23
CA LEU A 109 4.52 16.63 12.44
C LEU A 109 3.21 16.96 13.15
N PHE A 110 3.09 16.62 14.44
CA PHE A 110 1.95 17.03 15.27
C PHE A 110 1.85 18.56 15.43
N GLY A 111 2.99 19.27 15.38
CA GLY A 111 3.02 20.73 15.34
C GLY A 111 2.37 21.35 14.09
N LEU A 112 2.28 20.59 12.98
CA LEU A 112 1.61 21.01 11.74
C LEU A 112 0.11 20.65 11.73
N SER A 113 -0.34 19.68 12.54
CA SER A 113 -1.75 19.28 12.70
C SER A 113 -2.47 19.94 13.90
N LYS A 114 -1.90 21.01 14.46
CA LYS A 114 -2.46 21.75 15.61
C LYS A 114 -3.94 22.17 15.48
N PRO A 115 -4.42 22.77 14.37
CA PRO A 115 -5.84 23.17 14.30
C PRO A 115 -6.79 21.96 14.20
N GLU A 116 -6.29 20.81 13.75
CA GLU A 116 -7.03 19.55 13.69
C GLU A 116 -6.98 18.77 15.04
N PHE A 117 -6.28 19.27 16.06
CA PHE A 117 -6.04 18.58 17.34
C PHE A 117 -7.34 18.17 18.08
N ALA A 118 -8.40 18.96 17.96
CA ALA A 118 -9.70 18.65 18.56
C ALA A 118 -10.31 17.32 18.07
N TYR A 119 -10.00 16.90 16.83
CA TYR A 119 -10.50 15.66 16.25
C TYR A 119 -9.69 14.43 16.68
N TYR A 120 -8.48 14.58 17.22
CA TYR A 120 -7.69 13.43 17.70
C TYR A 120 -8.36 12.76 18.91
N LEU A 121 -8.93 13.53 19.85
CA LEU A 121 -9.62 13.01 21.04
C LEU A 121 -10.73 12.00 20.71
N PRO A 122 -11.77 12.33 19.91
CA PRO A 122 -12.81 11.36 19.55
C PRO A 122 -12.27 10.20 18.71
N SER A 123 -11.28 10.44 17.85
CA SER A 123 -10.66 9.39 17.02
C SER A 123 -9.91 8.35 17.88
N ILE A 124 -9.17 8.81 18.90
CA ILE A 124 -8.45 7.95 19.85
C ILE A 124 -9.43 7.20 20.76
N LEU A 125 -10.52 7.83 21.21
CA LEU A 125 -11.58 7.15 21.96
C LEU A 125 -12.24 6.02 21.14
N GLY A 126 -12.50 6.26 19.84
CA GLY A 126 -12.96 5.24 18.90
C GLY A 126 -11.96 4.08 18.76
N ALA A 127 -10.66 4.41 18.62
CA ALA A 127 -9.59 3.42 18.53
C ALA A 127 -9.44 2.56 19.79
N ILE A 128 -9.60 3.16 20.97
CA ILE A 128 -9.60 2.43 22.25
C ILE A 128 -10.82 1.50 22.32
N LEU A 129 -12.02 1.99 21.99
CA LEU A 129 -13.24 1.18 22.00
C LEU A 129 -13.13 -0.03 21.06
N SER A 130 -12.62 0.18 19.84
CA SER A 130 -12.38 -0.90 18.87
C SER A 130 -11.27 -1.86 19.32
N GLY A 131 -10.19 -1.34 19.91
CA GLY A 131 -9.06 -2.15 20.37
C GLY A 131 -9.37 -3.05 21.57
N VAL A 132 -10.18 -2.56 22.52
CA VAL A 132 -10.62 -3.32 23.70
C VAL A 132 -11.65 -4.42 23.34
N ALA A 133 -12.33 -4.30 22.19
CA ALA A 133 -13.38 -5.23 21.81
C ALA A 133 -12.87 -6.68 21.58
N MET A 134 -11.70 -6.87 20.97
CA MET A 134 -11.14 -8.21 20.71
C MET A 134 -10.88 -9.01 22.02
N PRO A 135 -10.25 -8.45 23.07
CA PRO A 135 -10.19 -9.10 24.38
C PRO A 135 -11.56 -9.36 25.04
N LEU A 136 -12.54 -8.45 24.88
CA LEU A 136 -13.89 -8.63 25.42
C LEU A 136 -14.66 -9.76 24.71
N GLU A 137 -14.50 -9.90 23.40
CA GLU A 137 -15.06 -10.98 22.59
C GLU A 137 -14.56 -12.35 23.09
N ALA A 138 -13.25 -12.47 23.34
CA ALA A 138 -12.65 -13.67 23.92
C ALA A 138 -13.20 -14.00 25.33
N LEU A 139 -13.49 -12.97 26.15
CA LEU A 139 -14.13 -13.18 27.46
C LEU A 139 -15.59 -13.64 27.35
N LEU A 140 -16.38 -13.08 26.42
CA LEU A 140 -17.73 -13.56 26.15
C LEU A 140 -17.73 -14.99 25.64
N LEU A 141 -16.79 -15.36 24.75
CA LEU A 141 -16.65 -16.73 24.27
C LEU A 141 -16.31 -17.70 25.42
N ALA A 142 -15.42 -17.31 26.33
CA ALA A 142 -15.10 -18.10 27.52
C ALA A 142 -16.31 -18.25 28.48
N GLN A 143 -17.16 -17.22 28.60
CA GLN A 143 -18.40 -17.28 29.36
C GLN A 143 -19.45 -18.18 28.68
N ALA A 144 -19.64 -18.07 27.36
CA ALA A 144 -20.52 -18.95 26.59
C ALA A 144 -20.13 -20.42 26.78
N LEU A 145 -18.83 -20.71 26.67
CA LEU A 145 -18.30 -22.05 26.86
C LEU A 145 -18.53 -22.56 28.29
N LYS A 146 -18.42 -21.69 29.31
CA LYS A 146 -18.74 -22.05 30.69
C LYS A 146 -20.22 -22.45 30.83
N TYR A 147 -21.15 -21.60 30.38
CA TYR A 147 -22.58 -21.90 30.48
C TYR A 147 -23.00 -23.14 29.68
N PHE A 148 -22.35 -23.40 28.55
CA PHE A 148 -22.58 -24.60 27.73
C PHE A 148 -22.24 -25.92 28.44
N PHE A 149 -21.40 -25.89 29.48
CA PHE A 149 -21.07 -27.05 30.30
C PHE A 149 -21.79 -27.07 31.67
N ASP A 150 -22.71 -26.14 31.94
CA ASP A 150 -23.54 -26.23 33.14
C ASP A 150 -24.53 -27.40 33.01
N PRO A 151 -24.72 -28.23 34.06
CA PRO A 151 -25.53 -29.46 33.99
C PRO A 151 -27.04 -29.21 34.01
N ASP A 152 -27.47 -27.97 34.23
CA ASP A 152 -28.87 -27.55 34.23
C ASP A 152 -29.21 -26.86 32.90
N VAL A 153 -30.16 -27.43 32.15
CA VAL A 153 -30.49 -27.02 30.78
C VAL A 153 -31.14 -25.63 30.75
N ASP A 154 -31.96 -25.30 31.75
CA ASP A 154 -32.64 -24.00 31.81
C ASP A 154 -31.61 -22.89 32.11
N SER A 155 -30.74 -23.11 33.11
CA SER A 155 -29.62 -22.20 33.41
C SER A 155 -28.63 -22.04 32.25
N MET A 156 -28.32 -23.13 31.52
CA MET A 156 -27.48 -23.09 30.31
C MET A 156 -28.11 -22.19 29.24
N MET A 157 -29.40 -22.36 28.96
CA MET A 157 -30.11 -21.61 27.91
C MET A 157 -30.12 -20.11 28.21
N ASP A 158 -30.47 -19.73 29.45
CA ASP A 158 -30.47 -18.33 29.91
C ASP A 158 -29.06 -17.71 29.87
N GLY A 159 -28.03 -18.47 30.25
CA GLY A 159 -26.63 -18.05 30.17
C GLY A 159 -26.20 -17.75 28.73
N ILE A 160 -26.47 -18.68 27.80
CA ILE A 160 -26.14 -18.53 26.37
C ILE A 160 -26.91 -17.36 25.73
N VAL A 161 -28.20 -17.21 26.02
CA VAL A 161 -29.01 -16.08 25.51
C VAL A 161 -28.43 -14.75 26.00
N ARG A 162 -28.09 -14.63 27.29
CA ARG A 162 -27.46 -13.41 27.85
C ARG A 162 -26.12 -13.11 27.18
N THR A 163 -25.28 -14.12 26.99
CA THR A 163 -23.97 -13.96 26.33
C THR A 163 -24.11 -13.59 24.85
N SER A 164 -25.11 -14.11 24.14
CA SER A 164 -25.39 -13.71 22.74
C SER A 164 -25.85 -12.25 22.61
N LEU A 165 -26.65 -11.74 23.56
CA LEU A 165 -26.93 -10.29 23.65
C LEU A 165 -25.66 -9.48 23.88
N GLY A 166 -24.70 -10.01 24.67
CA GLY A 166 -23.39 -9.42 24.86
C GLY A 166 -22.61 -9.25 23.54
N PHE A 167 -22.59 -10.28 22.70
CA PHE A 167 -21.96 -10.21 21.37
C PHE A 167 -22.60 -9.13 20.48
N VAL A 168 -23.94 -9.01 20.48
CA VAL A 168 -24.64 -7.95 19.74
C VAL A 168 -24.27 -6.55 20.26
N GLY A 169 -24.20 -6.38 21.59
CA GLY A 169 -23.77 -5.13 22.21
C GLY A 169 -22.34 -4.73 21.82
N ILE A 170 -21.40 -5.69 21.82
CA ILE A 170 -20.03 -5.46 21.37
C ILE A 170 -20.00 -5.14 19.87
N ALA A 171 -20.73 -5.85 19.02
CA ALA A 171 -20.76 -5.59 17.58
C ALA A 171 -21.21 -4.16 17.24
N ILE A 172 -22.22 -3.64 17.95
CA ILE A 172 -22.66 -2.24 17.84
C ILE A 172 -21.55 -1.29 18.33
N GLY A 173 -20.90 -1.59 19.46
CA GLY A 173 -19.77 -0.82 19.98
C GLY A 173 -18.58 -0.75 19.01
N ILE A 174 -18.20 -1.87 18.40
CA ILE A 174 -17.17 -1.96 17.36
C ILE A 174 -17.57 -1.12 16.14
N ALA A 175 -18.81 -1.23 15.66
CA ALA A 175 -19.27 -0.48 14.49
C ALA A 175 -19.16 1.03 14.71
N LEU A 176 -19.65 1.53 15.86
CA LEU A 176 -19.56 2.95 16.22
C LEU A 176 -18.11 3.40 16.45
N GLY A 177 -17.30 2.59 17.14
CA GLY A 177 -15.88 2.85 17.40
C GLY A 177 -15.06 2.94 16.11
N ASN A 178 -15.23 1.98 15.20
CA ASN A 178 -14.58 1.97 13.89
C ASN A 178 -14.99 3.16 13.03
N VAL A 179 -16.28 3.50 12.96
CA VAL A 179 -16.73 4.68 12.19
C VAL A 179 -16.08 5.95 12.74
N GLY A 180 -16.06 6.15 14.05
CA GLY A 180 -15.39 7.30 14.69
C GLY A 180 -13.88 7.32 14.45
N GLN A 181 -13.20 6.17 14.62
CA GLN A 181 -11.77 6.00 14.42
C GLN A 181 -11.37 6.29 12.96
N PHE A 182 -11.89 5.52 12.00
CA PHE A 182 -11.45 5.60 10.60
C PHE A 182 -11.82 6.94 9.98
N TRP A 183 -13.04 7.45 10.23
CA TRP A 183 -13.46 8.74 9.68
C TRP A 183 -12.64 9.91 10.28
N GLY A 184 -12.47 9.93 11.61
CA GLY A 184 -11.72 10.97 12.29
C GLY A 184 -10.24 11.01 11.91
N PHE A 185 -9.56 9.85 11.91
CA PHE A 185 -8.17 9.78 11.47
C PHE A 185 -8.01 10.09 9.98
N ALA A 186 -8.91 9.64 9.10
CA ALA A 186 -8.85 10.00 7.67
C ALA A 186 -9.02 11.51 7.45
N PHE A 187 -9.96 12.15 8.16
CA PHE A 187 -10.18 13.60 8.09
C PHE A 187 -8.94 14.41 8.49
N ILE A 188 -8.27 14.00 9.58
CA ILE A 188 -7.02 14.60 10.07
C ILE A 188 -5.89 14.39 9.05
N GLY A 189 -5.73 13.15 8.56
CA GLY A 189 -4.69 12.77 7.59
C GLY A 189 -4.78 13.59 6.31
N GLU A 190 -5.99 13.78 5.77
CA GLU A 190 -6.22 14.55 4.55
C GLU A 190 -5.92 16.04 4.73
N HIS A 191 -6.38 16.65 5.84
CA HIS A 191 -6.11 18.06 6.13
C HIS A 191 -4.62 18.34 6.32
N LEU A 192 -3.91 17.48 7.06
CA LEU A 192 -2.46 17.60 7.23
C LEU A 192 -1.74 17.43 5.89
N THR A 193 -2.10 16.41 5.10
CA THR A 193 -1.51 16.15 3.79
C THR A 193 -1.67 17.33 2.84
N LYS A 194 -2.88 17.90 2.78
CA LYS A 194 -3.19 19.11 1.99
C LYS A 194 -2.34 20.31 2.41
N ARG A 195 -2.19 20.54 3.72
CA ARG A 195 -1.33 21.62 4.26
C ARG A 195 0.15 21.41 3.95
N VAL A 196 0.66 20.18 4.12
CA VAL A 196 2.06 19.86 3.81
C VAL A 196 2.32 20.01 2.31
N ARG A 197 1.45 19.47 1.45
CA ARG A 197 1.60 19.56 -0.02
C ARG A 197 1.59 20.99 -0.52
N THR A 198 0.68 21.84 -0.03
CA THR A 198 0.64 23.27 -0.41
C THR A 198 1.84 24.05 0.11
N ALA A 199 2.30 23.78 1.33
CA ALA A 199 3.50 24.42 1.88
C ALA A 199 4.79 24.01 1.13
N CYS A 200 4.95 22.72 0.81
CA CYS A 200 6.07 22.21 0.01
C CYS A 200 6.06 22.79 -1.40
N TYR A 201 4.93 22.78 -2.09
CA TYR A 201 4.81 23.35 -3.44
C TYR A 201 5.11 24.87 -3.46
N GLY A 202 4.56 25.62 -2.49
CA GLY A 202 4.85 27.05 -2.32
C GLY A 202 6.29 27.39 -1.94
N LYS A 203 7.05 26.42 -1.40
CA LYS A 203 8.50 26.53 -1.18
C LYS A 203 9.30 26.19 -2.44
N MET A 204 8.92 25.13 -3.14
CA MET A 204 9.52 24.73 -4.41
C MET A 204 9.47 25.87 -5.45
N LEU A 205 8.33 26.56 -5.59
CA LEU A 205 8.20 27.73 -6.49
C LEU A 205 9.02 28.98 -6.07
N ARG A 206 9.62 29.00 -4.88
CA ARG A 206 10.43 30.12 -4.38
C ARG A 206 11.94 29.83 -4.43
N GLN A 207 12.31 28.66 -4.94
CA GLN A 207 13.69 28.22 -5.03
C GLN A 207 14.37 28.86 -6.25
N GLU A 208 15.70 29.07 -6.17
CA GLU A 208 16.48 29.66 -7.24
C GLU A 208 16.57 28.77 -8.49
N ILE A 209 16.78 29.38 -9.67
CA ILE A 209 16.85 28.65 -10.95
C ILE A 209 17.95 27.57 -10.92
N ALA A 210 19.12 27.90 -10.34
CA ALA A 210 20.26 27.00 -10.21
C ALA A 210 19.97 25.71 -9.41
N TYR A 211 18.90 25.67 -8.61
CA TYR A 211 18.46 24.44 -7.96
C TYR A 211 17.85 23.44 -8.94
N PHE A 212 17.13 23.93 -9.96
CA PHE A 212 16.47 23.13 -10.98
C PHE A 212 17.41 22.69 -12.11
N ASP A 213 18.62 23.24 -12.18
CA ASP A 213 19.69 22.82 -13.10
C ASP A 213 20.32 21.46 -12.69
N ASP A 214 20.15 21.03 -11.43
CA ASP A 214 20.50 19.68 -10.98
C ASP A 214 19.47 18.66 -11.53
N PRO A 215 19.88 17.63 -12.30
CA PRO A 215 18.96 16.61 -12.82
C PRO A 215 18.19 15.88 -11.72
N ALA A 216 18.70 15.82 -10.48
CA ALA A 216 17.98 15.25 -9.34
C ALA A 216 16.81 16.12 -8.84
N HIS A 217 16.73 17.37 -9.29
CA HIS A 217 15.67 18.34 -8.97
C HIS A 217 14.83 18.72 -10.20
N ALA A 218 14.84 17.88 -11.24
CA ALA A 218 14.00 18.07 -12.42
C ALA A 218 12.51 18.28 -12.04
N PRO A 219 11.80 19.26 -12.64
CA PRO A 219 10.43 19.59 -12.24
C PRO A 219 9.43 18.41 -12.28
N GLY A 220 9.59 17.51 -13.26
CA GLY A 220 8.79 16.28 -13.36
C GLY A 220 9.02 15.32 -12.19
N ARG A 221 10.30 15.04 -11.87
CA ARG A 221 10.67 14.19 -10.73
C ARG A 221 10.15 14.79 -9.43
N LEU A 222 10.47 16.06 -9.13
CA LEU A 222 9.99 16.74 -7.91
C LEU A 222 8.46 16.72 -7.75
N THR A 223 7.70 16.86 -8.84
CA THR A 223 6.23 16.81 -8.79
C THR A 223 5.71 15.40 -8.50
N SER A 224 6.30 14.37 -9.11
CA SER A 224 6.00 12.96 -8.83
C SER A 224 6.34 12.59 -7.39
N THR A 225 7.58 12.86 -6.99
CA THR A 225 8.13 12.65 -5.65
C THR A 225 7.29 13.35 -4.56
N LEU A 226 6.83 14.59 -4.79
CA LEU A 226 5.93 15.30 -3.88
C LEU A 226 4.55 14.62 -3.77
N GLY A 227 4.01 14.09 -4.88
CA GLY A 227 2.79 13.29 -4.87
C GLY A 227 2.94 12.03 -4.02
N THR A 228 4.00 11.25 -4.26
CA THR A 228 4.31 10.00 -3.55
C THR A 228 4.54 10.22 -2.06
N TYR A 229 5.31 11.25 -1.66
CA TYR A 229 5.51 11.55 -0.23
C TYR A 229 4.25 12.09 0.45
N ALA A 230 3.41 12.86 -0.25
CA ALA A 230 2.11 13.29 0.28
C ALA A 230 1.19 12.10 0.56
N LEU A 231 1.11 11.12 -0.35
CA LEU A 231 0.34 9.89 -0.15
C LEU A 231 0.90 9.04 1.02
N LYS A 232 2.22 8.84 1.09
CA LYS A 232 2.86 8.12 2.21
C LYS A 232 2.58 8.81 3.56
N LEU A 233 2.61 10.15 3.61
CA LEU A 233 2.30 10.93 4.81
C LEU A 233 0.82 10.86 5.21
N ASN A 234 -0.09 10.78 4.23
CA ASN A 234 -1.52 10.58 4.45
C ASN A 234 -1.79 9.22 5.13
N VAL A 235 -1.29 8.12 4.55
CA VAL A 235 -1.44 6.76 5.09
C VAL A 235 -0.87 6.66 6.51
N LEU A 236 0.31 7.26 6.73
CA LEU A 236 1.00 7.24 8.02
C LEU A 236 0.23 8.03 9.10
N THR A 237 -0.26 9.24 8.78
CA THR A 237 -0.91 10.12 9.76
C THR A 237 -2.39 9.79 9.97
N GLY A 238 -3.07 9.35 8.91
CA GLY A 238 -4.46 8.91 8.98
C GLY A 238 -4.55 7.48 9.49
N THR A 239 -4.67 6.53 8.56
CA THR A 239 -4.97 5.13 8.87
C THR A 239 -4.03 4.48 9.88
N GLN A 240 -2.72 4.68 9.74
CA GLN A 240 -1.74 3.95 10.57
C GLN A 240 -1.70 4.45 12.02
N LEU A 241 -1.81 5.76 12.29
CA LEU A 241 -1.90 6.25 13.68
C LEU A 241 -3.12 5.68 14.41
N GLY A 242 -4.26 5.54 13.73
CA GLY A 242 -5.44 4.88 14.29
C GLY A 242 -5.19 3.40 14.60
N ILE A 243 -4.58 2.66 13.67
CA ILE A 243 -4.22 1.24 13.86
C ILE A 243 -3.22 1.07 15.01
N PHE A 244 -2.20 1.93 15.13
CA PHE A 244 -1.25 1.89 16.25
C PHE A 244 -1.94 2.17 17.60
N ALA A 245 -2.87 3.13 17.67
CA ALA A 245 -3.62 3.40 18.88
C ALA A 245 -4.53 2.22 19.27
N GLN A 246 -5.18 1.59 18.29
CA GLN A 246 -5.99 0.39 18.46
C GLN A 246 -5.16 -0.79 18.96
N LEU A 247 -4.03 -1.10 18.30
CA LEU A 247 -3.08 -2.15 18.70
C LEU A 247 -2.56 -1.94 20.14
N ALA A 248 -2.21 -0.70 20.50
CA ALA A 248 -1.79 -0.36 21.85
C ALA A 248 -2.92 -0.60 22.88
N ALA A 249 -4.16 -0.19 22.56
CA ALA A 249 -5.32 -0.44 23.42
C ALA A 249 -5.62 -1.95 23.58
N THR A 250 -5.57 -2.73 22.49
CA THR A 250 -5.71 -4.19 22.51
C THR A 250 -4.64 -4.86 23.36
N ALA A 251 -3.37 -4.47 23.21
CA ALA A 251 -2.26 -5.02 23.98
C ALA A 251 -2.40 -4.71 25.48
N ILE A 252 -2.70 -3.45 25.83
CA ILE A 252 -2.91 -3.03 27.23
C ILE A 252 -4.09 -3.78 27.85
N ALA A 253 -5.23 -3.85 27.16
CA ALA A 253 -6.42 -4.54 27.64
C ALA A 253 -6.20 -6.05 27.81
N GLY A 254 -5.55 -6.70 26.84
CA GLY A 254 -5.19 -8.13 26.92
C GLY A 254 -4.25 -8.45 28.09
N VAL A 255 -3.24 -7.61 28.31
CA VAL A 255 -2.34 -7.73 29.48
C VAL A 255 -3.13 -7.59 30.79
N ILE A 256 -3.97 -6.55 30.93
CA ILE A 256 -4.79 -6.35 32.14
C ILE A 256 -5.69 -7.57 32.40
N ILE A 257 -6.46 -7.99 31.38
CA ILE A 257 -7.40 -9.13 31.49
C ILE A 257 -6.67 -10.42 31.86
N SER A 258 -5.53 -10.72 31.23
CA SER A 258 -4.77 -11.94 31.52
C SER A 258 -4.24 -11.98 32.97
N PHE A 259 -3.70 -10.87 33.48
CA PHE A 259 -3.26 -10.77 34.88
C PHE A 259 -4.41 -10.83 35.88
N SER A 260 -5.57 -10.25 35.56
CA SER A 260 -6.78 -10.36 36.39
C SER A 260 -7.32 -11.79 36.46
N ALA A 261 -7.22 -12.57 35.39
CA ALA A 261 -7.72 -13.95 35.36
C ALA A 261 -6.78 -14.93 36.09
N SER A 262 -5.47 -14.90 35.81
CA SER A 262 -4.48 -15.78 36.46
C SER A 262 -3.05 -15.27 36.25
N PRO A 263 -2.43 -14.62 37.25
CA PRO A 263 -1.11 -13.99 37.08
C PRO A 263 0.01 -15.00 36.76
N LYS A 264 -0.12 -16.25 37.21
CA LYS A 264 0.84 -17.33 36.91
C LYS A 264 0.81 -17.72 35.42
N LEU A 265 -0.38 -17.86 34.83
CA LEU A 265 -0.53 -18.20 33.41
C LEU A 265 -0.17 -17.01 32.52
N ALA A 266 -0.57 -15.79 32.91
CA ALA A 266 -0.22 -14.55 32.21
C ALA A 266 1.31 -14.35 32.12
N ALA A 267 2.05 -14.59 33.21
CA ALA A 267 3.51 -14.50 33.22
C ALA A 267 4.18 -15.49 32.26
N VAL A 268 3.68 -16.73 32.16
CA VAL A 268 4.19 -17.73 31.20
C VAL A 268 3.92 -17.30 29.76
N MET A 269 2.72 -16.78 29.46
CA MET A 269 2.39 -16.27 28.11
C MET A 269 3.21 -15.04 27.73
N LEU A 270 3.50 -14.14 28.68
CA LEU A 270 4.41 -13.01 28.43
C LEU A 270 5.84 -13.48 28.14
N ALA A 271 6.30 -14.55 28.78
CA ALA A 271 7.63 -15.12 28.52
C ALA A 271 7.77 -15.75 27.12
N THR A 272 6.67 -16.10 26.44
CA THR A 272 6.71 -16.62 25.05
C THR A 272 6.69 -15.52 23.99
N LEU A 273 6.27 -14.29 24.31
CA LEU A 273 6.31 -13.15 23.37
C LEU A 273 7.69 -12.89 22.73
N PRO A 274 8.83 -12.86 23.45
CA PRO A 274 10.14 -12.66 22.81
C PRO A 274 10.52 -13.81 21.86
N LEU A 275 10.08 -15.05 22.14
CA LEU A 275 10.29 -16.19 21.25
C LEU A 275 9.45 -16.05 19.96
N LEU A 276 8.19 -15.60 20.09
CA LEU A 276 7.33 -15.31 18.95
C LEU A 276 7.87 -14.14 18.10
N ALA A 277 8.39 -13.09 18.76
CA ALA A 277 9.04 -11.97 18.08
C ALA A 277 10.32 -12.40 17.34
N ALA A 278 11.13 -13.30 17.92
CA ALA A 278 12.28 -13.86 17.25
C ALA A 278 11.90 -14.71 16.02
N ALA A 279 10.86 -15.55 16.14
CA ALA A 279 10.33 -16.32 15.01
C ALA A 279 9.80 -15.41 13.88
N GLY A 280 9.04 -14.35 14.22
CA GLY A 280 8.57 -13.36 13.26
C GLY A 280 9.70 -12.55 12.61
N ALA A 281 10.79 -12.26 13.34
CA ALA A 281 11.98 -11.63 12.78
C ALA A 281 12.72 -12.54 11.78
N VAL A 282 12.77 -13.85 12.06
CA VAL A 282 13.32 -14.83 11.11
C VAL A 282 12.44 -14.95 9.87
N ASP A 283 11.12 -15.05 10.02
CA ASP A 283 10.19 -15.07 8.88
C ASP A 283 10.28 -13.79 8.03
N MET A 284 10.33 -12.61 8.65
CA MET A 284 10.58 -11.36 7.94
C MET A 284 11.95 -11.34 7.25
N MET A 285 13.00 -11.90 7.86
CA MET A 285 14.31 -12.01 7.24
C MET A 285 14.34 -12.98 6.06
N VAL A 286 13.56 -14.06 6.09
CA VAL A 286 13.41 -15.00 4.95
C VAL A 286 12.60 -14.36 3.82
N ASN A 287 11.49 -13.70 4.14
CA ASN A 287 10.61 -13.07 3.15
C ASN A 287 11.26 -11.84 2.49
N VAL A 288 11.91 -10.96 3.26
CA VAL A 288 12.62 -9.77 2.74
C VAL A 288 14.01 -10.13 2.20
N GLY A 289 14.73 -11.06 2.84
CA GLY A 289 16.01 -11.57 2.34
C GLY A 289 15.87 -12.37 1.04
N GLY A 290 14.66 -12.87 0.75
CA GLY A 290 14.30 -13.50 -0.52
C GLY A 290 14.24 -12.55 -1.73
N ASP A 291 14.29 -11.23 -1.53
CA ASP A 291 14.52 -10.22 -2.57
C ASP A 291 15.98 -9.69 -2.53
N GLY A 292 16.66 -9.82 -1.38
CA GLY A 292 17.99 -9.26 -1.13
C GLY A 292 19.18 -10.20 -1.38
N ILE A 293 18.95 -11.51 -1.54
CA ILE A 293 19.95 -12.49 -1.95
C ILE A 293 19.44 -13.15 -3.22
N GLY A 294 20.11 -12.86 -4.34
CA GLY A 294 19.56 -12.90 -5.69
C GLY A 294 19.03 -14.24 -6.22
N ASN A 295 18.62 -14.18 -7.49
CA ASN A 295 18.26 -15.32 -8.35
C ASN A 295 16.82 -15.86 -8.22
N LYS A 296 15.83 -15.06 -7.78
CA LYS A 296 14.40 -15.41 -7.93
C LYS A 296 13.87 -15.15 -9.33
N ASP A 297 14.22 -14.03 -9.95
CA ASP A 297 13.78 -13.71 -11.32
C ASP A 297 14.49 -14.58 -12.35
N ASP A 298 15.81 -14.79 -12.20
CA ASP A 298 16.57 -15.70 -13.07
C ASP A 298 16.12 -17.16 -12.95
N SER A 299 15.80 -17.63 -11.73
CA SER A 299 15.30 -19.00 -11.51
C SER A 299 13.86 -19.18 -12.03
N SER A 300 12.98 -18.19 -11.82
CA SER A 300 11.60 -18.25 -12.31
C SER A 300 11.53 -18.09 -13.84
N GLY A 301 12.41 -17.27 -14.41
CA GLY A 301 12.61 -17.14 -15.85
C GLY A 301 13.12 -18.44 -16.48
N GLN A 302 14.15 -19.07 -15.90
CA GLN A 302 14.68 -20.35 -16.36
C GLN A 302 13.65 -21.48 -16.20
N ALA A 303 12.90 -21.55 -15.09
CA ALA A 303 11.85 -22.54 -14.90
C ALA A 303 10.73 -22.42 -15.94
N ASN A 304 10.30 -21.19 -16.27
CA ASN A 304 9.33 -20.95 -17.34
C ASN A 304 9.90 -21.23 -18.74
N GLN A 305 11.19 -20.97 -19.00
CA GLN A 305 11.84 -21.35 -20.25
C GLN A 305 11.88 -22.87 -20.42
N ILE A 306 12.36 -23.61 -19.42
CA ILE A 306 12.43 -25.08 -19.44
C ILE A 306 11.03 -25.70 -19.58
N ALA A 307 10.01 -25.13 -18.92
CA ALA A 307 8.61 -25.55 -19.08
C ALA A 307 7.98 -25.17 -20.44
N SER A 308 8.61 -24.27 -21.21
CA SER A 308 8.21 -23.91 -22.58
C SER A 308 8.98 -24.69 -23.66
N GLU A 309 10.08 -25.35 -23.28
CA GLU A 309 10.91 -26.21 -24.12
C GLU A 309 10.53 -27.71 -24.03
N ALA A 310 9.53 -28.05 -23.20
CA ALA A 310 8.94 -29.39 -23.05
C ALA A 310 7.55 -29.49 -23.71
#